data_AF-D3BCN4-F1
#
_entry.id   AF-D3BCN4-F1
#
_cell.length_a   1.000
_cell.length_b   1.000
_cell.length_c   1.000
_cell.angle_alpha   90.00
_cell.angle_beta   90.00
_cell.angle_gamma   90.00
#
_symmetry.space_group_name_H-M   'P 1'
#
loop_
_entity.id
_entity.type
_entity.pdbx_description
1 polymer ?
#
loop_
_entity_poly.entity_id
_entity_poly.type
_entity_poly.pdbx_seq_one_letter_code
_entity_poly.pdbx_strand_id
1 'polypeptide(L)'
;MQIYQSNQQQEEIDRLKKERDDFERRLIDLERYVQEKQIEDRIKQNNVNNSFNIDHISLSILVHLEGFGDIHSSNSEGGFIGTRGQSRRLEGFDIHLLNVPNNNLLTIEYMAHLEGIGDICWQKGGFIGTRGQSRRLEGFAIRLNGPLSEKLGIRYKGHLQDIGDTPFYSDGQFCGTRGQSRRCEGIDMVDPLYVL
;
A
#
# COMPACT_ATOMS: atom_id res chain seq x y z
N MET A 1 48.05 -22.60 -69.54
CA MET A 1 47.20 -23.52 -68.76
C MET A 1 47.29 -23.26 -67.25
N GLN A 2 48.50 -23.10 -66.68
CA GLN A 2 48.70 -22.83 -65.23
C GLN A 2 48.07 -21.51 -64.73
N ILE A 3 48.09 -20.42 -65.51
CA ILE A 3 47.50 -19.13 -65.12
C ILE A 3 45.96 -19.21 -64.98
N TYR A 4 45.31 -20.02 -65.83
CA TYR A 4 43.86 -20.21 -65.79
C TYR A 4 43.41 -20.97 -64.54
N GLN A 5 44.17 -21.99 -64.14
CA GLN A 5 43.93 -22.74 -62.89
C GLN A 5 44.13 -21.87 -61.65
N SER A 6 45.13 -20.98 -61.65
CA SER A 6 45.38 -20.03 -60.56
C SER A 6 44.25 -19.01 -60.38
N ASN A 7 43.64 -18.53 -61.46
CA ASN A 7 42.53 -17.58 -61.39
C ASN A 7 41.25 -18.21 -60.83
N GLN A 8 40.96 -19.46 -61.19
CA GLN A 8 39.79 -20.18 -60.65
C GLN A 8 39.92 -20.45 -59.14
N GLN A 9 41.13 -20.74 -58.65
CA GLN A 9 41.37 -20.90 -57.21
C GLN A 9 41.18 -19.59 -56.43
N GLN A 10 41.57 -18.45 -57.00
CA GLN A 10 41.40 -17.15 -56.36
C GLN A 10 39.93 -16.74 -56.26
N GLU A 11 39.14 -16.98 -57.32
CA GLU A 11 37.68 -16.74 -57.31
C GLU A 11 36.93 -17.63 -56.31
N GLU A 12 37.43 -18.84 -56.06
CA GLU A 12 36.89 -19.75 -55.05
C GLU A 12 37.20 -19.26 -53.62
N ILE A 13 38.44 -18.80 -53.39
CA ILE A 13 38.85 -18.19 -52.10
C ILE A 13 37.99 -16.96 -51.77
N ASP A 14 37.76 -16.09 -52.75
CA ASP A 14 36.98 -14.86 -52.52
C ASP A 14 35.49 -15.15 -52.29
N ARG A 15 34.95 -16.21 -52.92
CA ARG A 15 33.61 -16.74 -52.60
C ARG A 15 33.52 -17.23 -51.16
N LEU A 16 34.46 -18.08 -50.75
CA LEU A 16 34.48 -18.64 -49.39
C LEU A 16 34.64 -17.57 -48.31
N LYS A 17 35.43 -16.53 -48.56
CA LYS A 17 35.54 -15.37 -47.66
C LYS A 17 34.20 -14.65 -47.52
N LYS A 18 33.50 -14.40 -48.64
CA LYS A 18 32.18 -13.76 -48.61
C LYS A 18 31.15 -14.60 -47.87
N GLU A 19 31.14 -15.92 -48.06
CA GLU A 19 30.25 -16.83 -47.33
C GLU A 19 30.56 -16.85 -45.84
N ARG A 20 31.84 -16.87 -45.46
CA ARG A 20 32.27 -16.76 -44.06
C ARG A 20 31.81 -15.45 -43.44
N ASP A 21 32.02 -14.33 -44.11
CA ASP A 21 31.62 -13.02 -43.59
C ASP A 21 30.10 -12.90 -43.45
N ASP A 22 29.32 -13.52 -44.35
CA ASP A 22 27.85 -13.60 -44.25
C ASP A 22 27.41 -14.49 -43.08
N PHE A 23 28.12 -15.58 -42.82
CA PHE A 23 27.89 -16.45 -41.67
C PHE A 23 28.20 -15.74 -40.34
N GLU A 24 29.32 -15.02 -40.26
CA GLU A 24 29.70 -14.24 -39.07
C GLU A 24 28.66 -13.16 -38.74
N ARG A 25 28.09 -12.50 -39.75
CA ARG A 25 26.99 -11.54 -39.55
C ARG A 25 25.75 -12.19 -38.95
N ARG A 26 25.34 -13.35 -39.48
CA ARG A 26 24.19 -14.10 -38.96
C ARG A 26 24.42 -14.58 -37.54
N LEU A 27 25.65 -14.96 -37.20
CA LEU A 27 26.02 -15.37 -35.85
C LEU A 27 25.84 -14.22 -34.84
N ILE A 28 26.31 -13.01 -35.19
CA ILE A 28 26.16 -11.81 -34.35
C ILE A 28 24.67 -11.47 -34.11
N ASP A 29 23.84 -11.58 -35.14
CA ASP A 29 22.40 -11.30 -35.01
C ASP A 29 21.69 -12.36 -34.14
N LEU A 30 22.09 -13.62 -34.24
CA LEU A 30 21.58 -14.69 -33.38
C LEU A 30 22.00 -14.50 -31.91
N GLU A 31 23.25 -14.14 -31.66
CA GLU A 31 23.75 -13.84 -30.31
C GLU A 31 22.97 -12.68 -29.69
N ARG A 32 22.72 -11.62 -30.46
CA ARG A 32 21.90 -10.49 -30.03
C ARG A 32 20.47 -10.91 -29.67
N TYR A 33 19.83 -11.70 -30.53
CA TYR A 33 18.47 -12.21 -30.27
C TYR A 33 18.39 -13.05 -29.00
N VAL A 34 19.38 -13.92 -28.76
CA VAL A 34 19.45 -14.73 -27.54
C VAL A 34 19.62 -13.83 -26.31
N GLN A 35 20.49 -12.83 -26.39
CA GLN A 35 20.69 -11.87 -25.31
C GLN A 35 19.43 -11.05 -25.01
N GLU A 36 18.73 -10.57 -26.04
CA GLU A 36 17.45 -9.86 -25.91
C GLU A 36 16.39 -10.74 -25.24
N LYS A 37 16.26 -12.00 -25.65
CA LYS A 37 15.34 -12.96 -25.02
C LYS A 37 15.65 -13.21 -23.55
N GLN A 38 16.92 -13.37 -23.19
CA GLN A 38 17.33 -13.53 -21.79
C GLN A 38 17.03 -12.29 -20.94
N ILE A 39 17.15 -11.08 -21.53
CA ILE A 39 16.78 -9.83 -20.85
C ILE A 39 15.27 -9.77 -20.65
N GLU A 40 14.47 -10.09 -21.67
CA GLU A 40 13.00 -10.16 -21.56
C GLU A 40 12.55 -11.12 -20.45
N ASP A 41 13.16 -12.31 -20.39
CA ASP A 41 12.83 -13.32 -19.38
C ASP A 41 13.23 -12.86 -17.97
N ARG A 42 14.40 -12.22 -17.81
CA ARG A 42 14.82 -11.62 -16.52
C ARG A 42 13.87 -10.50 -16.07
N ILE A 43 13.39 -9.65 -16.99
CA ILE A 43 12.43 -8.59 -16.67
C ILE A 43 11.10 -9.18 -16.22
N LYS A 44 10.60 -10.21 -16.92
CA LYS A 44 9.38 -10.92 -16.53
C LYS A 44 9.51 -11.57 -15.16
N GLN A 45 10.62 -12.27 -14.91
CA GLN A 45 10.87 -12.90 -13.61
C GLN A 45 11.00 -11.88 -12.47
N ASN A 46 11.68 -10.74 -12.69
CA ASN A 46 11.74 -9.66 -11.71
C ASN A 46 10.37 -9.04 -11.42
N ASN A 47 9.51 -8.87 -12.43
CA ASN A 47 8.16 -8.36 -12.23
C ASN A 47 7.24 -9.35 -11.48
N VAL A 48 7.43 -10.66 -11.69
CA VAL A 48 6.70 -11.71 -10.96
C VAL A 48 7.19 -11.83 -9.51
N ASN A 49 8.50 -11.78 -9.27
CA ASN A 49 9.07 -11.82 -7.92
C ASN A 49 8.77 -10.55 -7.10
N ASN A 50 8.31 -9.49 -7.77
CA ASN A 50 7.86 -8.26 -7.14
C ASN A 50 6.33 -8.21 -6.97
N SER A 51 5.65 -9.37 -7.03
CA SER A 51 4.24 -9.47 -6.63
C SER A 51 4.12 -9.12 -5.16
N PHE A 52 3.67 -7.90 -4.92
CA PHE A 52 3.44 -7.33 -3.60
C PHE A 52 2.51 -8.26 -2.80
N ASN A 53 3.03 -8.92 -1.76
CA ASN A 53 2.23 -9.81 -0.93
C ASN A 53 1.46 -8.99 0.09
N ILE A 54 0.19 -8.72 -0.22
CA ILE A 54 -0.74 -7.93 0.59
C ILE A 54 -1.05 -8.64 1.92
N ASP A 55 -0.94 -9.97 1.96
CA ASP A 55 -1.25 -10.80 3.13
C ASP A 55 -0.32 -10.54 4.33
N HIS A 56 0.74 -9.75 4.14
CA HIS A 56 1.69 -9.41 5.19
C HIS A 56 1.58 -7.95 5.66
N ILE A 57 0.76 -7.09 5.02
CA ILE A 57 0.50 -5.75 5.56
C ILE A 57 -0.39 -5.89 6.78
N SER A 58 0.09 -5.32 7.88
CA SER A 58 -0.59 -5.34 9.16
C SER A 58 -0.88 -3.90 9.62
N LEU A 59 -1.72 -3.73 10.63
CA LEU A 59 -2.09 -2.43 11.18
C LEU A 59 -2.11 -2.47 12.71
N SER A 60 -1.53 -1.47 13.35
CA SER A 60 -1.71 -1.21 14.78
C SER A 60 -2.46 0.10 14.99
N ILE A 61 -3.29 0.13 16.03
CA ILE A 61 -4.06 1.31 16.43
C ILE A 61 -3.80 1.63 17.90
N LEU A 62 -3.67 2.91 18.19
CA LEU A 62 -3.64 3.49 19.52
C LEU A 62 -4.85 4.40 19.67
N VAL A 63 -5.53 4.36 20.82
CA VAL A 63 -6.53 5.37 21.20
C VAL A 63 -6.22 5.97 22.55
N HIS A 64 -6.53 7.24 22.76
CA HIS A 64 -6.58 7.84 24.08
C HIS A 64 -8.00 7.76 24.64
N LEU A 65 -8.20 6.99 25.70
CA LEU A 65 -9.50 6.76 26.33
C LEU A 65 -9.59 7.50 27.67
N GLU A 66 -10.70 8.19 27.90
CA GLU A 66 -10.96 8.91 29.15
C GLU A 66 -10.76 8.03 30.39
N GLY A 67 -9.84 8.47 31.26
CA GLY A 67 -9.55 7.81 32.53
C GLY A 67 -8.67 6.56 32.43
N PHE A 68 -8.33 6.11 31.22
CA PHE A 68 -7.41 4.99 30.99
C PHE A 68 -6.11 5.42 30.30
N GLY A 69 -6.11 6.55 29.61
CA GLY A 69 -4.95 7.02 28.86
C GLY A 69 -4.81 6.33 27.50
N ASP A 70 -3.57 6.19 27.05
CA ASP A 70 -3.27 5.54 25.76
C ASP A 70 -3.42 4.02 25.89
N ILE A 71 -4.24 3.44 25.00
CA ILE A 71 -4.47 2.01 24.86
C ILE A 71 -4.03 1.61 23.45
N HIS A 72 -3.31 0.50 23.34
CA HIS A 72 -2.87 -0.06 22.07
C HIS A 72 -3.68 -1.30 21.70
N SER A 73 -3.85 -1.56 20.40
CA SER A 73 -4.42 -2.83 19.96
C SER A 73 -3.56 -4.00 20.40
N SER A 74 -4.21 -5.08 20.83
CA SER A 74 -3.54 -6.30 21.29
C SER A 74 -2.78 -7.05 20.20
N ASN A 75 -3.11 -6.77 18.93
CA ASN A 75 -2.64 -7.46 17.75
C ASN A 75 -2.54 -6.50 16.57
N SER A 76 -1.76 -6.92 15.58
CA SER A 76 -1.46 -6.16 14.36
C SER A 76 -2.46 -6.44 13.21
N GLU A 77 -3.60 -7.04 13.53
CA GLU A 77 -4.68 -7.36 12.57
C GLU A 77 -5.86 -6.38 12.71
N GLY A 78 -5.66 -5.30 13.46
CA GLY A 78 -6.72 -4.38 13.87
C GLY A 78 -7.62 -4.94 14.96
N GLY A 79 -8.93 -4.79 14.80
CA GLY A 79 -9.95 -5.16 15.80
C GLY A 79 -10.57 -3.98 16.54
N PHE A 80 -11.44 -4.28 17.50
CA PHE A 80 -12.11 -3.29 18.34
C PHE A 80 -11.18 -2.79 19.45
N ILE A 81 -11.04 -1.47 19.54
CA ILE A 81 -10.33 -0.78 20.62
C ILE A 81 -11.21 0.31 21.24
N GLY A 82 -11.25 0.36 22.57
CA GLY A 82 -12.10 1.26 23.34
C GLY A 82 -13.12 0.49 24.20
N THR A 83 -14.29 1.08 24.41
CA THR A 83 -15.34 0.51 25.27
C THR A 83 -16.71 0.60 24.58
N ARG A 84 -17.66 -0.21 25.03
CA ARG A 84 -19.07 -0.13 24.62
C ARG A 84 -19.93 0.15 25.83
N GLY A 85 -20.70 1.22 25.80
CA GLY A 85 -21.70 1.55 26.83
C GLY A 85 -21.12 1.91 28.21
N GLN A 86 -19.80 2.08 28.33
CA GLN A 86 -19.15 2.42 29.60
C GLN A 86 -19.05 3.94 29.84
N SER A 87 -19.62 4.73 28.93
CA SER A 87 -19.57 6.19 28.98
C SER A 87 -18.16 6.77 29.03
N ARG A 88 -17.20 6.10 28.37
CA ARG A 88 -15.83 6.58 28.21
C ARG A 88 -15.63 7.09 26.79
N ARG A 89 -15.32 8.38 26.64
CA ARG A 89 -15.02 8.96 25.32
C ARG A 89 -13.61 8.61 24.87
N LEU A 90 -13.45 8.44 23.56
CA LEU A 90 -12.16 8.61 22.91
C LEU A 90 -11.85 10.11 22.81
N GLU A 91 -10.59 10.48 23.01
CA GLU A 91 -10.10 11.87 22.84
C GLU A 91 -9.18 12.02 21.62
N GLY A 92 -8.69 10.91 21.08
CA GLY A 92 -7.84 10.85 19.90
C GLY A 92 -7.35 9.44 19.58
N PHE A 93 -6.68 9.28 18.46
CA PHE A 93 -6.13 8.00 18.00
C PHE A 93 -4.91 8.16 17.09
N ASP A 94 -4.14 7.09 16.91
CA ASP A 94 -3.02 6.99 15.97
C ASP A 94 -3.10 5.63 15.28
N ILE A 95 -2.78 5.58 13.98
CA ILE A 95 -2.83 4.35 13.19
C ILE A 95 -1.51 4.19 12.43
N HIS A 96 -0.90 3.03 12.58
CA HIS A 96 0.33 2.68 11.89
C HIS A 96 0.12 1.47 10.99
N LEU A 97 0.47 1.63 9.72
CA LEU A 97 0.66 0.50 8.83
C LEU A 97 2.03 -0.14 9.13
N LEU A 98 2.03 -1.47 9.23
CA LEU A 98 3.20 -2.29 9.51
C LEU A 98 3.51 -3.16 8.29
N ASN A 99 4.78 -3.53 8.13
CA ASN A 99 5.27 -4.36 7.02
C ASN A 99 4.99 -3.77 5.63
N VAL A 100 4.84 -2.45 5.52
CA VAL A 100 4.74 -1.76 4.23
C VAL A 100 6.16 -1.57 3.66
N PRO A 101 6.41 -1.89 2.37
CA PRO A 101 7.68 -1.59 1.74
C PRO A 101 8.06 -0.11 1.85
N ASN A 102 9.33 0.17 2.14
CA ASN A 102 9.87 1.48 2.52
C ASN A 102 9.96 2.52 1.37
N ASN A 103 8.98 2.58 0.49
CA ASN A 103 8.99 3.40 -0.73
C ASN A 103 7.74 4.28 -0.90
N ASN A 104 6.97 4.52 0.18
CA ASN A 104 5.71 5.27 0.14
C ASN A 104 4.68 4.71 -0.86
N LEU A 105 4.78 3.44 -1.26
CA LEU A 105 3.78 2.83 -2.15
C LEU A 105 2.40 2.75 -1.53
N LEU A 106 2.34 2.70 -0.20
CA LEU A 106 1.12 2.76 0.59
C LEU A 106 1.34 3.64 1.81
N THR A 107 0.39 4.53 2.07
CA THR A 107 0.36 5.40 3.23
C THR A 107 -1.06 5.45 3.78
N ILE A 108 -1.21 5.74 5.07
CA ILE A 108 -2.50 5.93 5.70
C ILE A 108 -2.65 7.40 6.11
N GLU A 109 -3.84 7.94 5.85
CA GLU A 109 -4.25 9.26 6.29
C GLU A 109 -5.57 9.19 7.03
N TYR A 110 -5.74 10.08 7.99
CA TYR A 110 -6.98 10.20 8.73
C TYR A 110 -7.25 11.63 9.19
N MET A 111 -8.53 11.88 9.42
CA MET A 111 -9.07 13.13 9.95
C MET A 111 -10.05 12.83 11.09
N ALA A 112 -10.31 13.82 11.93
CA ALA A 112 -11.17 13.68 13.11
C ALA A 112 -12.05 14.91 13.30
N HIS A 113 -13.24 14.73 13.89
CA HIS A 113 -14.05 15.81 14.43
C HIS A 113 -14.02 15.74 15.95
N LEU A 114 -13.56 16.82 16.59
CA LEU A 114 -13.52 16.93 18.05
C LEU A 114 -14.52 17.97 18.57
N GLU A 115 -15.09 17.70 19.73
CA GLU A 115 -15.87 18.68 20.47
C GLU A 115 -15.09 19.99 20.69
N GLY A 116 -15.73 21.11 20.38
CA GLY A 116 -15.20 22.46 20.61
C GLY A 116 -14.01 22.85 19.73
N ILE A 117 -13.52 21.94 18.87
CA ILE A 117 -12.47 22.22 17.88
C ILE A 117 -13.03 22.12 16.46
N GLY A 118 -13.88 21.13 16.20
CA GLY A 118 -14.40 20.82 14.87
C GLY A 118 -13.50 19.85 14.11
N ASP A 119 -13.52 19.94 12.77
CA ASP A 119 -12.73 19.09 11.89
C ASP A 119 -11.24 19.44 11.99
N ILE A 120 -10.43 18.45 12.35
CA ILE A 120 -8.97 18.46 12.20
C ILE A 120 -8.67 17.90 10.82
N CYS A 121 -7.91 18.64 10.00
CA CYS A 121 -7.58 18.26 8.63
C CYS A 121 -6.90 16.89 8.53
N TRP A 122 -6.99 16.29 7.33
CA TRP A 122 -6.30 15.05 6.98
C TRP A 122 -4.80 15.12 7.29
N GLN A 123 -4.29 14.13 8.02
CA GLN A 123 -2.88 13.99 8.34
C GLN A 123 -2.36 12.58 8.01
N LYS A 124 -1.11 12.51 7.58
CA LYS A 124 -0.40 11.25 7.30
C LYS A 124 0.23 10.72 8.59
N GLY A 125 -0.41 9.71 9.20
CA GLY A 125 0.05 9.12 10.45
C GLY A 125 0.12 10.11 11.63
N GLY A 126 0.54 9.61 12.78
CA GLY A 126 0.70 10.39 14.01
C GLY A 126 -0.63 10.63 14.74
N PHE A 127 -0.55 10.90 16.04
CA PHE A 127 -1.74 11.05 16.87
C PHE A 127 -2.65 12.20 16.41
N ILE A 128 -3.92 11.92 16.16
CA ILE A 128 -4.97 12.92 15.92
C ILE A 128 -5.85 13.06 17.15
N GLY A 129 -6.14 14.30 17.52
CA GLY A 129 -7.01 14.64 18.63
C GLY A 129 -6.27 15.22 19.83
N THR A 130 -6.74 14.94 21.05
CA THR A 130 -6.15 15.48 22.28
C THR A 130 -5.96 14.39 23.33
N ARG A 131 -5.12 14.66 24.33
CA ARG A 131 -4.94 13.81 25.51
C ARG A 131 -5.22 14.62 26.76
N GLY A 132 -6.11 14.14 27.63
CA GLY A 132 -6.43 14.74 28.92
C GLY A 132 -7.10 16.12 28.85
N GLN A 133 -7.57 16.54 27.68
CA GLN A 133 -8.20 17.86 27.51
C GLN A 133 -9.73 17.81 27.57
N SER A 134 -10.30 16.63 27.88
CA SER A 134 -11.74 16.42 27.99
C SER A 134 -12.54 16.78 26.74
N ARG A 135 -11.92 16.67 25.56
CA ARG A 135 -12.58 16.84 24.27
C ARG A 135 -12.88 15.49 23.65
N ARG A 136 -14.16 15.17 23.49
CA ARG A 136 -14.56 13.92 22.82
C ARG A 136 -14.30 13.97 21.33
N LEU A 137 -13.85 12.84 20.79
CA LEU A 137 -13.98 12.50 19.39
C LEU A 137 -15.46 12.24 19.09
N GLU A 138 -16.01 12.89 18.07
CA GLU A 138 -17.41 12.67 17.64
C GLU A 138 -17.50 11.92 16.30
N GLY A 139 -16.42 11.94 15.52
CA GLY A 139 -16.31 11.19 14.28
C GLY A 139 -14.91 11.29 13.67
N PHE A 140 -14.66 10.47 12.65
CA PHE A 140 -13.38 10.34 11.99
C PHE A 140 -13.54 9.77 10.58
N ALA A 141 -12.52 9.92 9.76
CA ALA A 141 -12.42 9.24 8.47
C ALA A 141 -10.98 8.79 8.23
N ILE A 142 -10.82 7.66 7.56
CA ILE A 142 -9.53 7.00 7.32
C ILE A 142 -9.45 6.64 5.84
N ARG A 143 -8.30 6.85 5.19
CA ARG A 143 -8.08 6.45 3.81
C ARG A 143 -6.66 5.96 3.58
N LEU A 144 -6.51 5.11 2.58
CA LEU A 144 -5.21 4.76 2.01
C LEU A 144 -4.85 5.75 0.91
N ASN A 145 -3.57 5.99 0.76
CA ASN A 145 -2.99 6.82 -0.31
C ASN A 145 -1.72 6.17 -0.86
N GLY A 146 -1.30 6.60 -2.05
CA GLY A 146 -0.14 6.08 -2.76
C GLY A 146 -0.53 5.08 -3.86
N PRO A 147 0.41 4.63 -4.71
CA PRO A 147 0.10 3.76 -5.85
C PRO A 147 -0.68 2.49 -5.53
N LEU A 148 -0.57 1.96 -4.31
CA LEU A 148 -1.29 0.75 -3.90
C LEU A 148 -2.73 1.01 -3.43
N SER A 149 -3.13 2.25 -3.17
CA SER A 149 -4.53 2.57 -2.81
C SER A 149 -5.51 2.40 -3.98
N GLU A 150 -5.02 2.20 -5.21
CA GLU A 150 -5.86 1.82 -6.35
C GLU A 150 -6.21 0.33 -6.37
N LYS A 151 -5.52 -0.48 -5.57
CA LYS A 151 -5.69 -1.94 -5.48
C LYS A 151 -6.13 -2.41 -4.10
N LEU A 152 -5.98 -1.54 -3.10
CA LEU A 152 -6.28 -1.81 -1.71
C LEU A 152 -7.26 -0.76 -1.21
N GLY A 153 -8.27 -1.22 -0.46
CA GLY A 153 -9.13 -0.35 0.32
C GLY A 153 -8.95 -0.55 1.82
N ILE A 154 -9.45 0.40 2.60
CA ILE A 154 -9.54 0.30 4.07
C ILE A 154 -10.97 0.38 4.56
N ARG A 155 -11.35 -0.48 5.51
CA ARG A 155 -12.67 -0.48 6.18
C ARG A 155 -12.54 -0.28 7.67
N TYR A 156 -13.50 0.43 8.23
CA TYR A 156 -13.56 0.77 9.65
C TYR A 156 -14.99 1.06 10.09
N LYS A 157 -15.26 0.95 11.38
CA LYS A 157 -16.49 1.44 12.01
C LYS A 157 -16.18 2.02 13.39
N GLY A 158 -17.16 2.69 13.98
CA GLY A 158 -17.06 3.21 15.34
C GLY A 158 -18.13 2.60 16.25
N HIS A 159 -17.94 2.76 17.55
CA HIS A 159 -19.03 2.67 18.52
C HIS A 159 -19.34 4.07 19.03
N LEU A 160 -20.57 4.53 18.84
CA LEU A 160 -21.01 5.86 19.24
C LEU A 160 -21.98 5.76 20.41
N GLN A 161 -21.89 6.72 21.32
CA GLN A 161 -22.89 6.92 22.35
C GLN A 161 -24.30 7.03 21.74
N ASP A 162 -25.28 6.37 22.37
CA ASP A 162 -26.71 6.38 22.06
C ASP A 162 -27.10 5.87 20.65
N ILE A 163 -26.13 5.42 19.85
CA ILE A 163 -26.33 4.80 18.53
C ILE A 163 -25.84 3.34 18.54
N GLY A 164 -24.73 3.08 19.22
CA GLY A 164 -24.06 1.78 19.21
C GLY A 164 -23.03 1.65 18.10
N ASP A 165 -22.79 0.42 17.64
CA ASP A 165 -21.90 0.14 16.52
C ASP A 165 -22.47 0.75 15.23
N THR A 166 -21.65 1.52 14.51
CA THR A 166 -22.02 2.03 13.19
C THR A 166 -21.94 0.92 12.13
N PRO A 167 -22.52 1.13 10.94
CA PRO A 167 -22.14 0.38 9.75
C PRO A 167 -20.63 0.51 9.47
N PHE A 168 -20.12 -0.36 8.61
CA PHE A 168 -18.78 -0.17 8.04
C PHE A 168 -18.76 1.01 7.08
N TYR A 169 -17.68 1.77 7.18
CA TYR A 169 -17.28 2.83 6.28
C TYR A 169 -15.98 2.43 5.60
N SER A 170 -15.71 3.00 4.44
CA SER A 170 -14.47 2.76 3.72
C SER A 170 -13.88 4.03 3.15
N ASP A 171 -12.56 4.01 2.96
CA ASP A 171 -11.82 4.91 2.06
C ASP A 171 -12.29 6.37 2.06
N GLY A 172 -12.18 7.01 3.22
CA GLY A 172 -12.45 8.43 3.41
C GLY A 172 -13.88 8.79 3.78
N GLN A 173 -14.80 7.82 3.84
CA GLN A 173 -16.16 8.05 4.32
C GLN A 173 -16.18 8.41 5.81
N PHE A 174 -16.98 9.41 6.17
CA PHE A 174 -17.02 9.89 7.56
C PHE A 174 -17.81 8.95 8.46
N CYS A 175 -17.12 8.38 9.46
CA CYS A 175 -17.68 7.55 10.51
C CYS A 175 -17.92 8.39 11.77
N GLY A 176 -19.18 8.54 12.17
CA GLY A 176 -19.53 9.33 13.36
C GLY A 176 -20.52 10.44 13.06
N THR A 177 -20.49 11.48 13.90
CA THR A 177 -21.34 12.65 13.77
C THR A 177 -20.52 13.93 13.92
N ARG A 178 -21.07 15.06 13.48
CA ARG A 178 -20.49 16.38 13.73
C ARG A 178 -21.49 17.22 14.52
N GLY A 179 -21.07 17.76 15.66
CA GLY A 179 -21.86 18.69 16.46
C GLY A 179 -23.13 18.11 17.06
N GLN A 180 -23.28 16.78 17.10
CA GLN A 180 -24.43 16.12 17.72
C GLN A 180 -24.17 15.71 19.17
N SER A 181 -23.02 16.09 19.72
CA SER A 181 -22.60 15.77 21.09
C SER A 181 -22.57 14.27 21.41
N ARG A 182 -22.38 13.42 20.39
CA ARG A 182 -22.21 11.98 20.54
C ARG A 182 -20.74 11.63 20.53
N ARG A 183 -20.23 11.12 21.64
CA ARG A 183 -18.84 10.63 21.73
C ARG A 183 -18.67 9.30 20.99
N CYS A 184 -17.53 9.15 20.33
CA CYS A 184 -16.97 7.85 20.00
C CYS A 184 -16.46 7.19 21.30
N GLU A 185 -16.83 5.95 21.53
CA GLU A 185 -16.34 5.14 22.66
C GLU A 185 -15.36 4.05 22.21
N GLY A 186 -15.35 3.72 20.91
CA GLY A 186 -14.42 2.78 20.33
C GLY A 186 -14.30 2.89 18.81
N ILE A 187 -13.20 2.37 18.29
CA ILE A 187 -12.90 2.21 16.86
C ILE A 187 -12.77 0.72 16.59
N ASP A 188 -13.29 0.25 15.46
CA ASP A 188 -13.20 -1.14 15.05
C ASP A 188 -12.66 -1.25 13.63
N MET A 189 -11.57 -2.00 13.48
CA MET A 189 -10.84 -2.21 12.24
C MET A 189 -10.53 -3.70 12.05
N VAL A 190 -11.54 -4.59 12.14
CA VAL A 190 -11.37 -6.02 11.81
C VAL A 190 -11.17 -6.19 10.30
N ASP A 191 -10.14 -6.98 9.91
CA ASP A 191 -9.74 -7.22 8.52
C ASP A 191 -9.78 -5.94 7.68
N PRO A 192 -9.02 -4.91 8.09
CA PRO A 192 -9.25 -3.56 7.63
C PRO A 192 -8.84 -3.40 6.17
N LEU A 193 -7.86 -4.16 5.69
CA LEU A 193 -7.37 -4.11 4.32
C LEU A 193 -8.06 -5.15 3.46
N TYR A 194 -8.49 -4.74 2.26
CA TYR A 194 -9.11 -5.62 1.27
C TYR A 194 -8.64 -5.26 -0.13
N VAL A 195 -8.68 -6.23 -1.06
CA VAL A 195 -8.36 -6.01 -2.48
C VAL A 195 -9.60 -5.48 -3.20
N LEU A 196 -9.40 -4.47 -4.05
CA LEU A 196 -10.46 -3.82 -4.86
C LEU A 196 -10.84 -4.61 -6.11
#